data_AF-A0A2N7QDU5-F1
#
_entry.id   AF-A0A2N7QDU5-F1
#
_cell.length_a   1.000
_cell.length_b   1.000
_cell.length_c   1.000
_cell.angle_alpha   90.00
_cell.angle_beta   90.00
_cell.angle_gamma   90.00
#
_symmetry.space_group_name_H-M   'P 1'
#
loop_
_entity.id
_entity.type
_entity.pdbx_description
1 polymer ?
#
loop_
_entity_poly.entity_id
_entity_poly.type
_entity_poly.pdbx_seq_one_letter_code
_entity_poly.pdbx_strand_id
1 'polypeptide(L)' 'MSRKIHPPYYRTIRVLCTGRVDPLFIFEAFKSGADGVLICGCRLGECKYFEGNLQA' A
#
# COMPACT_ATOMS: atom_id res chain seq x y z
N MET A 1 -8.03 -24.08 1.18
CA MET A 1 -7.74 -22.82 0.46
C MET A 1 -9.02 -22.01 0.32
N SER A 2 -9.14 -20.86 0.99
CA SER A 2 -10.33 -20.02 0.90
C SER A 2 -10.24 -19.11 -0.33
N ARG A 3 -11.17 -19.23 -1.29
CA ARG A 3 -11.34 -18.27 -2.39
C ARG A 3 -12.11 -17.07 -1.84
N LYS A 4 -11.38 -16.09 -1.29
CA LYS A 4 -11.98 -14.80 -0.94
C LYS A 4 -12.24 -14.02 -2.23
N ILE A 5 -13.52 -13.82 -2.53
CA ILE A 5 -13.94 -12.94 -3.62
C ILE A 5 -13.76 -11.52 -3.10
N HIS A 6 -12.91 -10.77 -3.76
CA HIS A 6 -12.63 -9.39 -3.45
C HIS A 6 -13.40 -8.50 -4.43
N PRO A 7 -13.98 -7.37 -3.97
CA PRO A 7 -14.61 -6.39 -4.86
C PRO A 7 -13.65 -5.98 -5.99
N PRO A 8 -14.11 -5.90 -7.25
CA PRO A 8 -13.23 -5.62 -8.39
C PRO A 8 -12.76 -4.16 -8.47
N TYR A 9 -13.18 -3.31 -7.52
CA TYR A 9 -13.00 -1.85 -7.57
C TYR A 9 -11.60 -1.39 -7.15
N TYR A 10 -10.79 -2.24 -6.52
CA TYR A 10 -9.42 -1.88 -6.14
C TYR A 10 -8.39 -2.67 -6.95
N ARG A 11 -7.32 -1.98 -7.35
CA ARG A 11 -6.18 -2.57 -8.04
C ARG A 11 -4.98 -2.57 -7.09
N THR A 12 -4.50 -3.75 -6.73
CA THR A 12 -3.35 -3.89 -5.82
C THR A 12 -2.04 -3.67 -6.56
N ILE A 13 -1.23 -2.73 -6.07
CA ILE A 13 0.15 -2.52 -6.53
C ILE A 13 1.09 -3.11 -5.47
N ARG A 14 1.96 -4.05 -5.89
CA ARG A 14 2.93 -4.68 -4.97
C ARG A 14 4.20 -3.86 -4.90
N VAL A 15 4.54 -3.41 -3.70
CA VAL A 15 5.84 -2.85 -3.35
C VAL A 15 6.54 -3.77 -2.35
N LEU A 16 7.87 -3.66 -2.25
CA LEU A 16 8.65 -4.50 -1.33
C LEU A 16 8.47 -4.09 0.14
N CYS A 17 8.27 -2.80 0.40
CA CYS A 17 8.12 -2.22 1.73
C CYS A 17 7.20 -0.99 1.64
N THR A 18 6.46 -0.70 2.71
CA THR A 18 5.69 0.54 2.81
C THR A 18 6.55 1.79 2.79
N GLY A 19 7.80 1.72 3.23
CA GLY A 19 8.76 2.85 3.13
C GLY A 19 9.10 3.28 1.71
N ARG A 20 8.69 2.51 0.68
CA ARG A 20 8.82 2.93 -0.72
C ARG A 20 7.65 3.80 -1.17
N VAL A 21 6.56 3.86 -0.40
CA VAL A 21 5.37 4.61 -0.79
C VAL A 21 5.61 6.08 -0.51
N ASP A 22 5.97 6.83 -1.56
CA ASP A 22 6.08 8.28 -1.50
C ASP A 22 4.68 8.94 -1.56
N PRO A 23 4.43 10.03 -0.83
CA PRO A 23 3.19 10.79 -0.91
C PRO A 23 2.79 11.20 -2.33
N LEU A 24 3.74 11.41 -3.24
CA LEU A 24 3.49 11.72 -4.65
C LEU A 24 2.68 10.61 -5.35
N PHE A 25 2.87 9.34 -4.99
CA PHE A 25 2.07 8.24 -5.56
C PHE A 25 0.60 8.34 -5.15
N ILE A 26 0.33 8.84 -3.95
CA ILE A 26 -1.03 9.04 -3.44
C ILE A 26 -1.70 10.16 -4.25
N PHE A 27 -1.01 11.28 -4.45
CA PHE A 27 -1.53 12.40 -5.24
C PHE A 27 -1.73 12.01 -6.71
N GLU A 28 -0.82 11.23 -7.30
CA GLU A 28 -0.96 10.76 -8.66
C GLU A 28 -2.13 9.78 -8.82
N ALA A 29 -2.39 8.93 -7.82
CA ALA A 29 -3.57 8.07 -7.79
C ALA A 29 -4.87 8.88 -7.75
N PHE A 30 -4.95 9.89 -6.89
CA PHE A 30 -6.11 10.80 -6.85
C PHE A 30 -6.28 11.57 -8.17
N LYS A 31 -5.18 12.09 -8.75
CA LYS A 31 -5.21 12.77 -10.05
C LYS A 31 -5.67 11.84 -11.18
N SER A 32 -5.39 10.55 -11.08
CA SER A 32 -5.82 9.52 -12.02
C SER A 32 -7.28 9.08 -11.84
N GLY A 33 -8.02 9.68 -10.88
CA GLY A 33 -9.43 9.42 -10.65
C GLY A 33 -9.72 8.34 -9.61
N ALA A 34 -8.79 8.04 -8.70
CA ALA A 34 -9.06 7.13 -7.59
C ALA A 34 -9.96 7.81 -6.53
N ASP A 35 -11.01 7.12 -6.09
CA ASP A 35 -11.88 7.59 -4.98
C ASP A 35 -11.21 7.42 -3.60
N GLY A 36 -10.20 6.54 -3.50
CA GLY A 36 -9.48 6.27 -2.27
C GLY A 36 -8.20 5.47 -2.49
N VAL A 37 -7.25 5.63 -1.57
CA VAL A 37 -5.96 4.94 -1.59
C VAL A 37 -5.77 4.18 -0.28
N LEU A 38 -5.46 2.88 -0.38
CA LEU A 38 -5.17 2.02 0.76
C LEU A 38 -3.69 1.62 0.75
N ILE A 39 -3.00 1.88 1.85
CA ILE A 39 -1.60 1.48 2.06
C ILE A 39 -1.58 0.43 3.17
N CYS A 40 -1.07 -0.75 2.87
CA CYS A 40 -0.95 -1.86 3.82
C CYS A 40 0.52 -2.17 4.06
N GLY A 41 0.93 -2.15 5.33
CA GLY A 41 2.29 -2.47 5.76
C GLY A 41 2.38 -3.63 6.72
N CYS A 42 3.61 -3.96 7.06
CA CYS A 42 3.92 -4.86 8.16
C CYS A 42 3.54 -4.21 9.49
N ARG A 43 3.30 -5.05 10.51
CA ARG A 43 3.14 -4.59 11.89
C ARG A 43 4.38 -3.80 12.33
N LEU A 44 4.18 -2.78 13.15
CA LEU A 44 5.29 -2.01 13.73
C LEU A 44 6.22 -2.95 14.53
N GLY A 45 7.52 -2.90 14.24
CA GLY A 45 8.54 -3.81 14.80
C GLY A 45 8.78 -5.11 14.01
N GLU A 46 7.93 -5.46 13.05
CA GLU A 46 8.08 -6.65 12.19
C GLU A 46 8.47 -6.29 10.75
N CYS A 47 9.08 -5.12 10.54
CA CYS A 47 9.51 -4.72 9.22
C CYS A 47 10.71 -5.55 8.77
N LYS A 48 10.60 -6.14 7.58
CA LYS A 48 11.73 -6.85 6.94
C LYS A 48 12.94 -5.93 6.68
N TYR A 49 12.69 -4.63 6.56
CA TYR A 49 13.70 -3.61 6.30
C TYR A 49 13.96 -2.72 7.53
N PHE A 50 13.90 -3.29 8.73
CA PHE A 50 14.14 -2.62 10.02
C PHE A 50 13.12 -1.52 10.37
N GLU A 51 13.34 -0.30 9.91
CA GLU A 51 12.50 0.88 10.22
C GLU A 51 11.80 1.44 8.98
N GLY A 52 11.88 0.75 7.84
CA GLY A 52 11.29 1.25 6.59
C GLY A 52 9.78 1.53 6.67
N ASN A 53 9.02 0.84 7.51
CA ASN A 53 7.59 1.14 7.70
C ASN A 53 7.32 2.29 8.69
N LEU A 54 8.31 2.70 9.50
CA LEU A 54 8.23 3.85 10.40
C LEU A 54 8.54 5.16 9.68
N GLN A 55 9.28 5.09 8.57
CA GLN A 55 9.69 6.23 7.74
C GLN A 55 8.81 6.40 6.49
N ALA A 56 7.68 5.70 6.43
CA ALA A 56 6.73 5.74 5.31
C ALA A 56 5.83 6.98 5.35
#